data_AF-A0AAC8Q485-F1
#
_entry.id   AF-A0AAC8Q485-F1
#
_cell.length_a   1.000
_cell.length_b   1.000
_cell.length_c   1.000
_cell.angle_alpha   90.00
_cell.angle_beta   90.00
_cell.angle_gamma   90.00
#
_symmetry.space_group_name_H-M   'P 1'
#
loop_
_entity.id
_entity.type
_entity.pdbx_description
1 polymer ?
#
loop_
_entity_poly.entity_id
_entity_poly.type
_entity_poly.pdbx_seq_one_letter_code
_entity_poly.pdbx_strand_id
1 'polypeptide(L)'
;MAMLVRERELLAPYLQNGWRLRLLGAESLPELRPLAEEFAAATPRGEHTLWCSIVAESGAPWNELLQAVVRTGSRTREDAIRALYGEDIPLASLMVAFGKPLVSPEQVPPLLAGKMDCYFTQRPGYRITEREFRTILHDHAYVRRTWRPDKTGRAEEATEFRRAWEEGPLLGLGIRLGPFWYPAPLALPLEELPE
;
A
#
# COMPACT_ATOMS: atom_id res chain seq x y z
N MET A 1 13.16 1.80 11.27
CA MET A 1 11.73 1.48 11.52
C MET A 1 11.39 1.42 13.01
N ALA A 2 12.32 1.06 13.89
CA ALA A 2 12.19 1.16 15.37
C ALA A 2 12.09 2.60 15.94
N MET A 3 12.04 3.64 15.09
CA MET A 3 12.05 5.04 15.50
C MET A 3 10.62 5.57 15.76
N LEU A 4 9.66 5.23 14.88
CA LEU A 4 8.24 5.59 15.02
C LEU A 4 7.58 5.01 16.28
N VAL A 5 8.05 3.85 16.70
CA VAL A 5 7.49 3.11 17.84
C VAL A 5 8.00 3.66 19.18
N ARG A 6 9.14 4.36 19.18
CA ARG A 6 9.73 4.96 20.39
C ARG A 6 9.26 6.40 20.64
N GLU A 7 8.86 7.12 19.60
CA GLU A 7 8.39 8.50 19.70
C GLU A 7 6.86 8.54 19.84
N ARG A 8 6.36 8.23 21.05
CA ARG A 8 4.91 8.23 21.38
C ARG A 8 4.18 9.51 20.97
N GLU A 9 4.90 10.63 20.95
CA GLU A 9 4.38 11.93 20.52
C GLU A 9 3.86 11.93 19.07
N LEU A 10 4.47 11.13 18.18
CA LEU A 10 4.00 10.97 16.80
C LEU A 10 2.64 10.26 16.72
N LEU A 11 2.26 9.52 17.75
CA LEU A 11 0.99 8.80 17.83
C LEU A 11 -0.11 9.60 18.53
N ALA A 12 0.25 10.68 19.23
CA ALA A 12 -0.69 11.51 19.98
C ALA A 12 -1.87 12.04 19.14
N PRO A 13 -1.68 12.49 17.88
CA PRO A 13 -2.81 12.94 17.06
C PRO A 13 -3.83 11.83 16.82
N TYR A 14 -3.39 10.58 16.61
CA TYR A 14 -4.29 9.45 16.38
C TYR A 14 -5.11 9.14 17.63
N LEU A 15 -4.46 9.14 18.80
CA LEU A 15 -5.14 8.95 20.10
C LEU A 15 -6.18 10.05 20.36
N GLN A 16 -5.80 11.32 20.13
CA GLN A 16 -6.67 12.48 20.32
C GLN A 16 -7.89 12.46 19.39
N ASN A 17 -7.75 11.88 18.19
CA ASN A 17 -8.83 11.75 17.22
C ASN A 17 -9.59 10.40 17.34
N GLY A 18 -9.35 9.61 18.39
CA GLY A 18 -10.09 8.37 18.65
C GLY A 18 -9.79 7.22 17.68
N TRP A 19 -8.61 7.21 17.06
CA TRP A 19 -8.17 6.11 16.19
C TRP A 19 -7.72 4.92 17.04
N ARG A 20 -7.98 3.71 16.56
CA ARG A 20 -7.34 2.49 17.07
C ARG A 20 -5.90 2.43 16.58
N LEU A 21 -5.00 1.99 17.44
CA LEU A 21 -3.60 1.72 17.10
C LEU A 21 -3.32 0.22 17.24
N ARG A 22 -2.75 -0.39 16.20
CA ARG A 22 -2.42 -1.83 16.18
C ARG A 22 -1.02 -2.03 15.62
N LEU A 23 -0.20 -2.80 16.31
CA LEU A 23 1.13 -3.21 15.82
C LEU A 23 1.02 -4.62 15.27
N LEU A 24 1.22 -4.79 13.96
CA LEU A 24 1.21 -6.11 13.31
C LEU A 24 2.63 -6.68 13.29
N GLY A 25 2.78 -7.97 13.62
CA GLY A 25 4.09 -8.63 13.70
C GLY A 25 4.83 -8.38 15.02
N ALA A 26 4.17 -7.80 16.03
CA ALA A 26 4.76 -7.63 17.35
C ALA A 26 4.96 -8.97 18.09
N GLU A 27 4.24 -10.01 17.67
CA GLU A 27 4.33 -11.36 18.24
C GLU A 27 5.68 -12.03 17.94
N SER A 28 6.30 -11.70 16.80
CA SER A 28 7.63 -12.19 16.43
C SER A 28 8.76 -11.35 17.03
N LEU A 29 8.44 -10.25 17.72
CA LEU A 29 9.38 -9.35 18.38
C LEU A 29 9.01 -9.16 19.87
N PRO A 30 9.48 -10.05 20.77
CA PRO A 30 9.09 -10.04 22.20
C PRO A 30 9.23 -8.68 22.89
N GLU A 31 10.20 -7.87 22.50
CA GLU A 31 10.44 -6.53 23.03
C GLU A 31 9.33 -5.51 22.68
N LEU A 32 8.54 -5.76 21.63
CA LEU A 32 7.44 -4.89 21.21
C LEU A 32 6.09 -5.34 21.75
N ARG A 33 5.97 -6.58 22.25
CA ARG A 33 4.71 -7.11 22.79
C ARG A 33 4.08 -6.24 23.88
N PRO A 34 4.81 -5.77 24.92
CA PRO A 34 4.22 -4.91 25.94
C PRO A 34 3.62 -3.62 25.37
N LEU A 35 4.25 -3.07 24.33
CA LEU A 35 3.77 -1.86 23.67
C LEU A 35 2.54 -2.13 22.80
N ALA A 36 2.50 -3.26 22.09
CA ALA A 36 1.33 -3.66 21.32
C ALA A 36 0.10 -3.85 22.23
N GLU A 37 0.28 -4.51 23.39
CA GLU A 37 -0.76 -4.68 24.41
C GLU A 37 -1.22 -3.32 24.97
N GLU A 38 -0.29 -2.41 25.27
CA GLU A 38 -0.61 -1.07 25.76
C GLU A 38 -1.44 -0.28 24.73
N PHE A 39 -1.05 -0.25 23.47
CA PHE A 39 -1.79 0.46 22.42
C PHE A 39 -3.18 -0.13 22.18
N ALA A 40 -3.30 -1.47 22.21
CA ALA A 40 -4.58 -2.14 22.09
C ALA A 40 -5.51 -1.79 23.27
N ALA A 41 -4.97 -1.76 24.49
CA ALA A 41 -5.71 -1.42 25.71
C ALA A 41 -6.13 0.06 25.77
N ALA A 42 -5.27 0.98 25.33
CA ALA A 42 -5.56 2.41 25.28
C ALA A 42 -6.60 2.76 24.21
N THR A 43 -6.70 1.96 23.15
CA THR A 43 -7.59 2.20 21.99
C THR A 43 -8.41 0.95 21.63
N PRO A 44 -9.31 0.48 22.52
CA PRO A 44 -10.06 -0.74 22.30
C PRO A 44 -11.11 -0.57 21.20
N ARG A 45 -11.59 0.66 20.97
CA ARG A 45 -12.60 1.03 19.97
C ARG A 45 -12.20 2.31 19.25
N GLY A 46 -12.71 2.47 18.03
CA GLY A 46 -12.49 3.64 17.18
C GLY A 46 -13.10 3.41 15.80
N GLU A 47 -13.45 4.50 15.12
CA GLU A 47 -14.00 4.45 13.76
C GLU A 47 -12.92 4.14 12.71
N HIS A 48 -11.69 4.57 12.98
CA HIS A 48 -10.54 4.36 12.12
C HIS A 48 -9.46 3.57 12.86
N THR A 49 -8.60 2.88 12.11
CA THR A 49 -7.46 2.15 12.67
C THR A 49 -6.19 2.51 11.90
N LEU A 50 -5.11 2.79 12.64
CA LEU A 50 -3.76 2.79 12.13
C LEU A 50 -3.12 1.45 12.47
N TRP A 51 -2.85 0.64 11.44
CA TRP A 51 -2.05 -0.57 11.57
C TRP A 51 -0.60 -0.26 11.21
N CYS A 52 0.31 -0.47 12.16
CA CYS A 52 1.74 -0.35 11.93
C CYS A 52 2.32 -1.76 11.76
N SER A 53 2.64 -2.13 10.52
CA SER A 53 3.32 -3.40 10.23
C SER A 53 4.81 -3.30 10.55
N ILE A 54 5.32 -4.27 11.29
CA ILE A 54 6.72 -4.36 11.68
C ILE A 54 7.24 -5.70 11.20
N VAL A 55 8.33 -5.65 10.43
CA VAL A 55 8.98 -6.85 9.91
C VAL A 55 10.40 -6.89 10.44
N ALA A 56 10.69 -7.93 11.23
CA ALA A 56 11.99 -8.15 11.86
C ALA A 56 13.06 -8.56 10.83
N GLU A 57 12.71 -9.52 9.98
CA GLU A 57 13.62 -10.16 9.04
C GLU A 57 12.96 -10.33 7.67
N SER A 58 13.77 -10.31 6.61
CA SER A 58 13.30 -10.54 5.25
C SER A 58 12.62 -11.92 5.16
N GLY A 59 11.41 -11.96 4.59
CA GLY A 59 10.65 -13.21 4.44
C GLY A 59 9.93 -13.71 5.71
N ALA A 60 10.14 -13.10 6.87
CA ALA A 60 9.38 -13.42 8.09
C ALA A 60 7.85 -13.38 7.88
N PRO A 61 7.27 -12.41 7.13
CA PRO A 61 5.83 -12.36 6.92
C PRO A 61 5.26 -13.61 6.23
N TRP A 62 6.03 -14.24 5.33
CA TRP A 62 5.62 -15.50 4.71
C TRP A 62 5.62 -16.67 5.69
N ASN A 63 6.65 -16.75 6.54
CA ASN A 63 6.73 -17.80 7.55
C ASN A 63 5.58 -17.69 8.55
N GLU A 64 5.29 -16.47 9.02
CA GLU A 64 4.18 -16.17 9.93
C GLU A 64 2.83 -16.56 9.31
N LEU A 65 2.61 -16.20 8.04
CA LEU A 65 1.42 -16.62 7.30
C LEU A 65 1.27 -18.14 7.25
N LEU A 66 2.32 -18.84 6.82
CA LEU A 66 2.27 -20.30 6.68
C LEU A 66 2.02 -20.98 8.03
N GLN A 67 2.66 -20.51 9.09
CA GLN A 67 2.42 -21.02 10.45
C GLN A 67 0.98 -20.75 10.91
N ALA A 68 0.45 -19.56 10.66
CA ALA A 68 -0.93 -19.22 11.00
C ALA A 68 -1.94 -20.12 10.28
N VAL A 69 -1.75 -20.35 8.98
CA VAL A 69 -2.62 -21.21 8.16
C VAL A 69 -2.52 -22.68 8.61
N VAL A 70 -1.32 -23.19 8.84
CA VAL A 70 -1.12 -24.58 9.32
C VAL A 70 -1.76 -24.79 10.69
N ARG A 71 -1.55 -23.84 11.63
CA ARG A 71 -2.07 -23.92 13.00
C ARG A 71 -3.60 -23.92 13.07
N THR A 72 -4.24 -23.14 12.20
CA THR A 72 -5.71 -22.92 12.26
C THR A 72 -6.49 -23.72 11.24
N GLY A 73 -5.82 -24.24 10.20
CA GLY A 73 -6.46 -24.93 9.09
C GLY A 73 -7.25 -23.99 8.18
N SER A 74 -7.04 -22.67 8.24
CA SER A 74 -7.75 -21.67 7.44
C SER A 74 -7.77 -22.00 5.95
N ARG A 75 -8.94 -21.92 5.33
CA ARG A 75 -9.16 -22.26 3.91
C ARG A 75 -9.55 -21.08 3.04
N THR A 76 -9.85 -19.93 3.65
CA THR A 76 -10.21 -18.69 2.95
C THR A 76 -9.19 -17.60 3.28
N ARG A 77 -9.17 -16.54 2.47
CA ARG A 77 -8.30 -15.38 2.72
C ARG A 77 -8.69 -14.69 4.02
N GLU A 78 -9.99 -14.56 4.26
CA GLU A 78 -10.58 -13.92 5.43
C GLU A 78 -10.22 -14.68 6.71
N ASP A 79 -10.34 -16.02 6.70
CA ASP A 79 -9.95 -16.84 7.85
C ASP A 79 -8.44 -16.79 8.10
N ALA A 80 -7.64 -16.74 7.04
CA ALA A 80 -6.19 -16.61 7.17
C ALA A 80 -5.78 -15.22 7.68
N ILE A 81 -6.49 -14.14 7.30
CA ILE A 81 -6.30 -12.79 7.86
C ILE A 81 -6.59 -12.80 9.36
N ARG A 82 -7.75 -13.35 9.80
CA ARG A 82 -8.07 -13.44 11.23
C ARG A 82 -7.07 -14.30 12.00
N ALA A 83 -6.64 -15.41 11.41
CA ALA A 83 -5.66 -16.31 12.03
C ALA A 83 -4.26 -15.68 12.18
N LEU A 84 -3.89 -14.79 11.25
CA LEU A 84 -2.59 -14.13 11.22
C LEU A 84 -2.57 -12.86 12.06
N TYR A 85 -3.58 -12.00 11.94
CA TYR A 85 -3.59 -10.66 12.54
C TYR A 85 -4.52 -10.53 13.75
N GLY A 86 -5.28 -11.57 14.09
CA GLY A 86 -6.19 -11.60 15.24
C GLY A 86 -7.50 -10.83 15.04
N GLU A 87 -7.68 -10.13 13.93
CA GLU A 87 -8.90 -9.40 13.59
C GLU A 87 -9.13 -9.36 12.08
N ASP A 88 -10.33 -8.94 11.68
CA ASP A 88 -10.63 -8.60 10.29
C ASP A 88 -9.97 -7.27 9.92
N ILE A 89 -9.09 -7.31 8.90
CA ILE A 89 -8.44 -6.12 8.36
C ILE A 89 -8.92 -5.91 6.91
N PRO A 90 -9.41 -4.70 6.56
CA PRO A 90 -9.81 -4.41 5.18
C PRO A 90 -8.61 -4.48 4.24
N LEU A 91 -8.87 -4.91 3.01
CA LEU A 91 -7.83 -4.99 1.98
C LEU A 91 -7.39 -3.59 1.55
N ALA A 92 -6.09 -3.40 1.37
CA ALA A 92 -5.52 -2.17 0.87
C ALA A 92 -5.93 -1.93 -0.59
N SER A 93 -6.43 -0.73 -0.87
CA SER A 93 -6.76 -0.26 -2.22
C SER A 93 -5.76 0.78 -2.76
N LEU A 94 -4.89 1.31 -1.92
CA LEU A 94 -3.93 2.36 -2.25
C LEU A 94 -2.60 2.09 -1.54
N MET A 95 -1.49 2.16 -2.27
CA MET A 95 -0.14 2.14 -1.71
C MET A 95 0.62 3.39 -2.15
N VAL A 96 1.22 4.08 -1.19
CA VAL A 96 2.13 5.19 -1.42
C VAL A 96 3.50 4.81 -0.88
N ALA A 97 4.47 4.68 -1.78
CA ALA A 97 5.84 4.27 -1.47
C ALA A 97 6.84 5.18 -2.19
N PHE A 98 8.13 4.82 -2.12
CA PHE A 98 9.19 5.60 -2.76
C PHE A 98 10.27 4.71 -3.38
N GLY A 99 11.01 5.31 -4.32
CA GLY A 99 12.10 4.67 -5.03
C GLY A 99 11.60 3.75 -6.14
N LYS A 100 12.17 2.54 -6.19
CA LYS A 100 11.88 1.57 -7.25
C LYS A 100 10.44 1.06 -7.12
N PRO A 101 9.65 1.07 -8.20
CA PRO A 101 8.33 0.45 -8.23
C PRO A 101 8.43 -1.06 -7.98
N LEU A 102 8.22 -1.46 -6.73
CA LEU A 102 8.16 -2.84 -6.31
C LEU A 102 7.16 -2.93 -5.16
N VAL A 103 6.48 -4.06 -5.07
CA VAL A 103 5.62 -4.41 -3.94
C VAL A 103 6.20 -5.66 -3.31
N SER A 104 6.49 -5.59 -2.02
CA SER A 104 6.97 -6.73 -1.24
C SER A 104 6.12 -6.93 0.03
N PRO A 105 6.17 -8.13 0.65
CA PRO A 105 5.46 -8.41 1.90
C PRO A 105 5.84 -7.48 3.05
N GLU A 106 7.04 -6.90 3.00
CA GLU A 106 7.52 -5.92 3.97
C GLU A 106 6.83 -4.55 3.83
N GLN A 107 6.31 -4.24 2.65
CA GLN A 107 5.59 -3.00 2.37
C GLN A 107 4.08 -3.18 2.53
N VAL A 108 3.56 -4.32 2.08
CA VAL A 108 2.14 -4.66 2.16
C VAL A 108 2.03 -6.02 2.84
N PRO A 109 1.49 -6.08 4.07
CA PRO A 109 1.43 -7.33 4.81
C PRO A 109 0.69 -8.42 4.01
N PRO A 110 1.10 -9.70 4.14
CA PRO A 110 0.49 -10.80 3.41
C PRO A 110 -1.03 -10.83 3.55
N LEU A 111 -1.72 -11.20 2.48
CA LEU A 111 -3.18 -11.24 2.41
C LEU A 111 -3.89 -9.88 2.56
N LEU A 112 -3.20 -8.76 2.71
CA LEU A 112 -3.86 -7.44 2.76
C LEU A 112 -3.87 -6.70 1.42
N ALA A 113 -3.10 -7.15 0.42
CA ALA A 113 -3.09 -6.53 -0.92
C ALA A 113 -4.41 -6.74 -1.68
N GLY A 114 -5.25 -5.71 -1.79
CA GLY A 114 -6.47 -5.73 -2.59
C GLY A 114 -6.20 -5.41 -4.07
N LYS A 115 -7.20 -4.84 -4.75
CA LYS A 115 -6.99 -4.17 -6.04
C LYS A 115 -6.36 -2.80 -5.74
N MET A 116 -5.03 -2.78 -5.73
CA MET A 116 -4.28 -1.68 -5.14
C MET A 116 -3.67 -0.78 -6.22
N ASP A 117 -4.01 0.50 -6.15
CA ASP A 117 -3.33 1.53 -6.93
C ASP A 117 -2.02 1.91 -6.25
N CYS A 118 -0.91 1.79 -6.98
CA CYS A 118 0.43 1.97 -6.43
C CYS A 118 1.07 3.25 -6.96
N TYR A 119 1.55 4.10 -6.05
CA TYR A 119 2.22 5.35 -6.35
C TYR A 119 3.59 5.36 -5.69
N PHE A 120 4.61 5.69 -6.48
CA PHE A 120 6.01 5.68 -6.05
C PHE A 120 6.61 7.06 -6.26
N THR A 121 7.00 7.72 -5.17
CA THR A 121 7.73 8.99 -5.26
C THR A 121 9.23 8.73 -5.43
N GLN A 122 9.95 9.59 -6.15
CA GLN A 122 11.41 9.43 -6.27
C GLN A 122 12.15 9.83 -4.98
N ARG A 123 11.56 10.70 -4.16
CA ARG A 123 12.18 11.24 -2.94
C ARG A 123 12.26 10.13 -1.88
N PRO A 124 13.46 9.81 -1.34
CA PRO A 124 13.57 8.83 -0.28
C PRO A 124 12.76 9.22 0.97
N GLY A 125 12.12 8.23 1.58
CA GLY A 125 11.35 8.38 2.83
C GLY A 125 9.88 8.77 2.61
N TYR A 126 9.22 9.14 3.70
CA TYR A 126 7.78 9.39 3.74
C TYR A 126 7.42 10.89 3.67
N ARG A 127 8.27 11.70 3.06
CA ARG A 127 8.01 13.13 2.87
C ARG A 127 7.19 13.35 1.61
N ILE A 128 5.88 13.48 1.80
CA ILE A 128 4.93 13.88 0.75
C ILE A 128 4.28 15.20 1.15
N THR A 129 4.13 16.12 0.19
CA THR A 129 3.40 17.37 0.45
C THR A 129 1.89 17.13 0.40
N GLU A 130 1.11 18.00 1.02
CA GLU A 130 -0.35 17.93 0.93
C GLU A 130 -0.84 17.95 -0.52
N ARG A 131 -0.27 18.81 -1.36
CA ARG A 131 -0.61 18.90 -2.79
C ARG A 131 -0.41 17.57 -3.49
N GLU A 132 0.74 16.94 -3.32
CA GLU A 132 1.06 15.66 -3.95
C GLU A 132 0.13 14.55 -3.46
N PHE A 133 -0.15 14.50 -2.16
CA PHE A 133 -1.06 13.49 -1.62
C PHE A 133 -2.49 13.69 -2.13
N ARG A 134 -2.98 14.93 -2.21
CA ARG A 134 -4.29 15.24 -2.82
C ARG A 134 -4.35 14.84 -4.29
N THR A 135 -3.28 15.02 -5.06
CA THR A 135 -3.20 14.54 -6.45
C THR A 135 -3.32 13.02 -6.55
N ILE A 136 -2.63 12.28 -5.67
CA ILE A 136 -2.74 10.82 -5.60
C ILE A 136 -4.17 10.40 -5.25
N LEU A 137 -4.79 11.03 -4.24
CA LEU A 137 -6.16 10.72 -3.84
C LEU A 137 -7.17 11.02 -4.95
N HIS A 138 -6.98 12.11 -5.71
CA HIS A 138 -7.81 12.43 -6.85
C HIS A 138 -7.70 11.37 -7.96
N ASP A 139 -6.47 10.95 -8.31
CA ASP A 139 -6.26 9.90 -9.32
C ASP A 139 -6.95 8.58 -8.91
N HIS A 140 -6.74 8.15 -7.66
CA HIS A 140 -7.35 6.96 -7.09
C HIS A 140 -8.89 7.01 -7.07
N ALA A 141 -9.46 8.16 -6.68
CA ALA A 141 -10.91 8.29 -6.52
C ALA A 141 -11.64 8.50 -7.84
N TYR A 142 -11.05 9.22 -8.80
CA TYR A 142 -11.77 9.73 -9.97
C TYR A 142 -11.18 9.33 -11.32
N VAL A 143 -9.86 9.31 -11.47
CA VAL A 143 -9.22 9.08 -12.79
C VAL A 143 -9.17 7.60 -13.13
N ARG A 144 -8.76 6.76 -12.18
CA ARG A 144 -8.58 5.32 -12.40
C ARG A 144 -9.88 4.54 -12.57
N ARG A 145 -11.00 5.13 -12.14
CA ARG A 145 -12.33 4.52 -12.25
C ARG A 145 -12.86 4.66 -13.66
N THR A 146 -12.28 3.90 -14.59
CA THR A 146 -12.71 3.86 -16.00
C THR A 146 -13.83 2.85 -16.27
N TRP A 147 -14.36 2.19 -15.25
CA TRP A 147 -15.46 1.24 -15.41
C TRP A 147 -16.78 1.99 -15.62
N ARG A 148 -17.49 1.63 -16.69
CA ARG A 148 -18.87 2.01 -16.95
C ARG A 148 -19.71 0.74 -17.19
N PRO A 149 -20.97 0.67 -16.71
CA PRO A 149 -21.83 -0.51 -16.92
C PRO A 149 -22.05 -0.79 -18.41
N ASP A 150 -22.30 0.25 -19.19
CA ASP A 150 -22.40 0.18 -20.64
C ASP A 150 -21.02 0.26 -21.28
N LYS A 151 -20.66 -0.79 -22.02
CA LYS A 151 -19.39 -0.93 -22.71
C LYS A 151 -19.53 -0.71 -24.22
N THR A 152 -20.74 -0.46 -24.72
CA THR A 152 -21.00 -0.18 -26.13
C THR A 152 -20.16 1.03 -26.57
N GLY A 153 -19.55 0.97 -27.76
CA GLY A 153 -18.69 2.06 -28.27
C GLY A 153 -17.30 2.17 -27.62
N ARG A 154 -17.00 1.44 -26.53
CA ARG A 154 -15.72 1.58 -25.80
C ARG A 154 -14.53 1.09 -26.62
N ALA A 155 -14.71 0.05 -27.41
CA ALA A 155 -13.64 -0.49 -28.25
C ALA A 155 -13.35 0.49 -29.40
N GLU A 156 -14.39 1.08 -29.97
CA GLU A 156 -14.33 2.08 -31.02
C GLU A 156 -13.62 3.35 -30.52
N GLU A 157 -14.02 3.90 -29.37
CA GLU A 157 -13.31 5.02 -28.70
C GLU A 157 -11.84 4.70 -28.42
N ALA A 158 -11.52 3.44 -28.05
CA ALA A 158 -10.15 3.02 -27.81
C ALA A 158 -9.30 2.94 -29.08
N THR A 159 -9.90 2.84 -30.27
CA THR A 159 -9.16 2.85 -31.54
C THR A 159 -8.61 4.22 -31.89
N GLU A 160 -9.24 5.31 -31.42
CA GLU A 160 -8.71 6.68 -31.56
C GLU A 160 -7.35 6.84 -30.87
N PHE A 161 -7.11 6.07 -29.81
CA PHE A 161 -5.87 6.06 -29.04
C PHE A 161 -5.02 4.82 -29.31
N ARG A 162 -5.25 4.13 -30.44
CA ARG A 162 -4.58 2.85 -30.77
C ARG A 162 -3.08 2.88 -30.56
N ARG A 163 -2.43 3.87 -31.15
CA ARG A 163 -0.98 4.05 -31.06
C ARG A 163 -0.50 4.23 -29.61
N ALA A 164 -1.27 4.94 -28.78
CA ALA A 164 -0.92 5.19 -27.39
C ALA A 164 -0.88 3.92 -26.53
N TRP A 165 -1.67 2.90 -26.83
CA TRP A 165 -1.64 1.62 -26.10
C TRP A 165 -0.86 0.50 -26.81
N GLU A 166 -0.67 0.55 -28.13
CA GLU A 166 0.19 -0.38 -28.88
C GLU A 166 1.69 -0.02 -28.78
N GLU A 167 2.02 1.28 -28.86
CA GLU A 167 3.40 1.81 -28.82
C GLU A 167 3.70 2.56 -27.51
N GLY A 168 2.79 2.48 -26.54
CA GLY A 168 2.91 3.17 -25.26
C GLY A 168 4.16 2.81 -24.46
N PRO A 169 4.58 3.67 -23.53
CA PRO A 169 5.77 3.44 -22.74
C PRO A 169 5.60 2.27 -21.77
N LEU A 170 6.68 1.50 -21.56
CA LEU A 170 6.74 0.53 -20.46
C LEU A 170 6.90 1.27 -19.12
N LEU A 171 5.89 1.16 -18.25
CA LEU A 171 5.94 1.72 -16.91
C LEU A 171 6.93 0.94 -16.02
N GLY A 172 7.69 1.65 -15.19
CA GLY A 172 8.64 1.05 -14.24
C GLY A 172 10.06 0.85 -14.78
N LEU A 173 10.33 1.19 -16.05
CA LEU A 173 11.70 1.29 -16.54
C LEU A 173 12.43 2.45 -15.87
N GLY A 174 13.75 2.32 -15.77
CA GLY A 174 14.58 3.36 -15.18
C GLY A 174 15.97 3.44 -15.74
N ILE A 175 16.63 4.53 -15.38
CA ILE A 175 18.01 4.83 -15.69
C ILE A 175 18.82 4.88 -14.39
N ARG A 176 20.13 4.70 -14.51
CA ARG A 176 21.04 4.92 -13.38
C ARG A 176 21.55 6.35 -13.41
N LEU A 177 21.39 7.07 -12.31
CA LEU A 177 22.13 8.31 -12.04
C LEU A 177 23.03 8.03 -10.82
N GLY A 178 24.30 7.76 -11.10
CA GLY A 178 25.25 7.28 -10.10
C GLY A 178 24.83 5.92 -9.51
N PRO A 179 24.78 5.77 -8.17
CA PRO A 179 24.39 4.51 -7.53
C PRO A 179 22.87 4.31 -7.45
N PHE A 180 22.06 5.31 -7.83
CA PHE A 180 20.62 5.29 -7.63
C PHE A 180 19.85 5.03 -8.92
N TRP A 181 18.68 4.41 -8.76
CA TRP A 181 17.70 4.22 -9.83
C TRP A 181 16.78 5.44 -9.91
N TYR A 182 16.47 5.88 -11.13
CA TYR A 182 15.51 6.93 -11.43
C TYR A 182 14.55 6.47 -12.53
N PRO A 183 13.29 6.92 -12.54
CA PRO A 183 12.36 6.57 -13.61
C PRO A 183 12.89 7.06 -14.96
N ALA A 184 12.75 6.22 -15.97
CA ALA A 184 13.01 6.63 -17.35
C ALA A 184 11.94 7.65 -17.77
N PRO A 185 12.29 8.61 -18.65
CA PRO A 185 11.29 9.51 -19.20
C PRO A 185 10.13 8.73 -19.83
N LEU A 186 8.89 9.10 -19.50
CA LEU A 186 7.69 8.59 -20.16
C LEU A 186 7.34 9.53 -21.30
N ALA A 187 7.28 8.98 -22.51
CA ALA A 187 6.76 9.67 -23.68
C ALA A 187 5.55 8.89 -24.20
N LEU A 188 4.40 9.55 -24.28
CA LEU A 188 3.24 8.99 -24.94
C LEU A 188 3.33 9.34 -26.43
N PRO A 189 3.09 8.38 -27.35
CA PRO A 189 2.99 8.67 -28.77
C PRO A 189 1.60 9.24 -29.07
N LEU A 190 1.32 10.43 -28.54
CA LEU A 190 0.10 11.17 -28.86
C LEU A 190 0.27 11.77 -30.26
N GLU A 191 -0.69 11.52 -31.14
CA GLU A 191 -0.83 12.36 -32.34
C GLU A 191 -1.26 13.77 -31.90
N GLU A 192 -0.87 14.80 -32.65
CA GLU A 192 -1.47 16.13 -32.48
C GLU A 192 -2.97 15.95 -32.65
N LEU A 193 -3.74 16.12 -31.57
CA LEU A 193 -5.19 16.09 -31.63
C LEU A 193 -5.61 17.14 -32.65
N PRO A 194 -6.42 16.80 -33.68
CA PRO A 194 -6.95 17.82 -34.57
C PRO A 194 -7.73 18.84 -33.75
N GLU A 195 -7.45 20.13 -33.99
CA GLU A 195 -8.08 21.28 -33.32
C GLU A 195 -9.63 21.27 -33.42
#